data_AF-A0A7G2IJ46-F1
#
_entry.id   AF-A0A7G2IJ46-F1
#
_cell.length_a   1.000
_cell.length_b   1.000
_cell.length_c   1.000
_cell.angle_alpha   90.00
_cell.angle_beta   90.00
_cell.angle_gamma   90.00
#
_symmetry.space_group_name_H-M   'P 1'
#
loop_
_entity.id
_entity.type
_entity.pdbx_description
1 polymer ?
#
loop_
_entity_poly.entity_id
_entity_poly.type
_entity_poly.pdbx_seq_one_letter_code
_entity_poly.pdbx_strand_id
1 'polypeptide(L)'
;MNKLGEELDAAKAELDTLQAEIRDIALTIPNLPADEVPVGKDENDNVEVSRWGTPREFDFEVRDHVTLGEMHTGLDFAAAVKLTGSRFVVMKGQIARMHRALSQFMLDLHTEQHGYSENYVPYLVNHDTLYGTGQLPKICWRSVPHPSAG
;
A
#
# COMPACT_ATOMS: atom_id res chain seq x y z
N MET A 1 -36.46 24.60 -34.28
CA MET A 1 -36.12 24.30 -32.87
C MET A 1 -35.31 23.02 -32.73
N ASN A 2 -35.63 21.91 -33.42
CA ASN A 2 -34.92 20.63 -33.23
C ASN A 2 -33.42 20.63 -33.57
N LYS A 3 -33.01 21.32 -34.65
CA LYS A 3 -31.59 21.33 -35.08
C LYS A 3 -30.63 21.97 -34.06
N LEU A 4 -31.07 23.05 -33.40
CA LEU A 4 -30.30 23.69 -32.32
C LEU A 4 -30.20 22.80 -31.07
N GLY A 5 -31.21 21.96 -30.82
CA GLY A 5 -31.16 20.94 -29.76
C GLY A 5 -30.14 19.86 -30.08
N GLU A 6 -30.16 19.34 -31.32
CA GLU A 6 -29.20 18.33 -31.80
C GLU A 6 -27.75 18.85 -31.78
N GLU A 7 -27.50 20.08 -32.24
CA GLU A 7 -26.18 20.71 -32.19
C GLU A 7 -25.71 20.96 -30.73
N LEU A 8 -26.62 21.33 -29.83
CA LEU A 8 -26.32 21.51 -28.41
C LEU A 8 -25.98 20.19 -27.72
N ASP A 9 -26.71 19.12 -28.02
CA ASP A 9 -26.47 17.80 -27.42
C ASP A 9 -25.16 17.19 -27.95
N ALA A 10 -24.82 17.41 -29.23
CA ALA A 10 -23.52 17.04 -29.78
C ALA A 10 -22.37 17.80 -29.11
N ALA A 11 -22.50 19.12 -28.91
CA ALA A 11 -21.48 19.93 -28.26
C ALA A 11 -21.27 19.55 -26.78
N LYS A 12 -22.34 19.15 -26.07
CA LYS A 12 -22.23 18.62 -24.69
C LYS A 12 -21.47 17.30 -24.65
N ALA A 13 -21.78 16.37 -25.56
CA ALA A 13 -21.07 15.09 -25.61
C ALA A 13 -19.57 15.25 -25.92
N GLU A 14 -19.23 16.21 -26.79
CA GLU A 14 -17.84 16.56 -27.09
C GLU A 14 -17.15 17.17 -25.86
N LEU A 15 -17.81 18.09 -25.16
CA LEU A 15 -17.29 18.69 -23.93
C LEU A 15 -17.05 17.63 -22.83
N ASP A 16 -17.99 16.72 -22.62
CA ASP A 16 -17.89 15.66 -21.62
C ASP A 16 -16.69 14.75 -21.93
N THR A 17 -16.47 14.43 -23.20
CA THR A 17 -15.32 13.64 -23.66
C THR A 17 -14.01 14.37 -23.38
N LEU A 18 -13.92 15.66 -23.76
CA LEU A 18 -12.72 16.46 -23.54
C LEU A 18 -12.40 16.65 -22.05
N GLN A 19 -13.43 16.85 -21.22
CA GLN A 19 -13.26 16.95 -19.77
C GLN A 19 -12.78 15.63 -19.16
N ALA A 20 -13.25 14.49 -19.67
CA ALA A 20 -12.74 13.19 -19.26
C ALA A 20 -11.26 13.02 -19.60
N GLU A 21 -10.83 13.39 -20.81
CA GLU A 21 -9.43 13.35 -21.22
C GLU A 21 -8.53 14.24 -20.34
N ILE A 22 -8.97 15.47 -20.06
CA ILE A 22 -8.25 16.39 -19.16
C ILE A 22 -8.13 15.78 -17.76
N ARG A 23 -9.22 15.20 -17.24
CA ARG A 23 -9.24 14.55 -15.93
C ARG A 23 -8.28 13.37 -15.89
N ASP A 24 -8.27 12.53 -16.92
CA ASP A 24 -7.41 11.36 -16.99
C ASP A 24 -5.93 11.76 -16.96
N ILE A 25 -5.55 12.80 -17.72
CA ILE A 25 -4.19 13.36 -17.67
C ILE A 25 -3.88 13.89 -16.27
N ALA A 26 -4.78 14.70 -15.69
CA ALA A 26 -4.57 15.30 -14.37
C ALA A 26 -4.36 14.24 -13.28
N LEU A 27 -5.07 13.11 -13.36
CA LEU A 27 -4.93 12.00 -12.41
C LEU A 27 -3.60 11.23 -12.51
N THR A 28 -2.80 11.46 -13.56
CA THR A 28 -1.46 10.85 -13.68
C THR A 28 -0.33 11.70 -13.09
N ILE A 29 -0.60 12.97 -12.82
CA ILE A 29 0.38 13.94 -12.32
C ILE A 29 0.63 13.65 -10.83
N PRO A 30 1.88 13.35 -10.43
CA PRO A 30 2.20 13.12 -9.03
C PRO A 30 2.09 14.41 -8.21
N ASN A 31 2.02 14.28 -6.88
CA ASN A 31 2.02 15.43 -6.01
C ASN A 31 3.32 16.24 -6.13
N LEU A 32 3.23 17.56 -5.97
CA LEU A 32 4.40 18.44 -5.96
C LEU A 32 5.17 18.24 -4.65
N PRO A 33 6.49 17.98 -4.71
CA PRO A 33 7.32 17.95 -3.51
C PRO A 33 7.30 19.31 -2.78
N ALA A 34 7.39 19.28 -1.45
CA ALA A 34 7.55 20.49 -0.65
C ALA A 34 8.97 21.08 -0.82
N ASP A 35 9.13 22.38 -0.58
CA ASP A 35 10.39 23.12 -0.76
C ASP A 35 11.54 22.59 0.11
N GLU A 36 11.22 21.95 1.23
CA GLU A 36 12.16 21.35 2.18
C GLU A 36 12.68 19.96 1.75
N VAL A 37 12.07 19.34 0.73
CA VAL A 37 12.47 18.02 0.25
C VAL A 37 13.75 18.16 -0.59
N PRO A 38 14.85 17.47 -0.24
CA PRO A 38 16.09 17.54 -1.00
C PRO A 38 15.88 17.00 -2.41
N VAL A 39 16.48 17.67 -3.40
CA VAL A 39 16.45 17.22 -4.80
C VAL A 39 17.38 16.01 -4.94
N GLY A 40 16.81 14.89 -5.40
CA GLY A 40 17.54 13.64 -5.65
C GLY A 40 16.96 12.91 -6.85
N LYS A 41 17.78 12.09 -7.51
CA LYS A 41 17.40 11.28 -8.66
C LYS A 41 16.91 9.89 -8.25
N ASP A 42 17.55 9.30 -7.26
CA ASP A 42 17.28 7.93 -6.79
C ASP A 42 17.56 7.80 -5.28
N GLU A 43 17.41 6.59 -4.75
CA GLU A 43 17.53 6.33 -3.32
C GLU A 43 18.92 6.64 -2.71
N ASN A 44 19.97 6.80 -3.53
CA ASN A 44 21.32 7.12 -3.05
C ASN A 44 21.46 8.59 -2.65
N ASP A 45 20.55 9.45 -3.11
CA ASP A 45 20.54 10.88 -2.78
C ASP A 45 19.74 11.16 -1.49
N ASN A 46 19.20 10.13 -0.83
CA ASN A 46 18.48 10.27 0.43
C ASN A 46 19.41 10.71 1.57
N VAL A 47 18.95 11.69 2.35
CA VAL A 47 19.71 12.24 3.48
C VAL A 47 19.23 11.63 4.80
N GLU A 48 20.14 11.04 5.58
CA GLU A 48 19.84 10.54 6.92
C GLU A 48 19.63 11.72 7.90
N VAL A 49 18.43 11.84 8.46
CA VAL A 49 18.08 12.94 9.39
C VAL A 49 18.54 12.63 10.82
N SER A 50 18.32 11.39 11.27
CA SER A 50 18.70 10.98 12.62
C SER A 50 18.87 9.47 12.72
N ARG A 51 19.67 9.05 13.69
CA ARG A 51 19.86 7.66 14.09
C ARG A 51 19.60 7.52 15.56
N TRP A 52 18.90 6.47 15.96
CA TRP A 52 18.65 6.16 17.37
C TRP A 52 19.10 4.74 17.70
N GLY A 53 19.84 4.60 18.81
CA GLY A 53 20.45 3.34 19.23
C GLY A 53 21.77 3.02 18.54
N THR A 54 22.31 1.84 18.82
CA THR A 54 23.54 1.33 18.20
C THR A 54 23.28 -0.09 17.70
N PRO A 55 23.62 -0.42 16.44
CA PRO A 55 23.49 -1.78 15.94
C PRO A 55 24.20 -2.76 16.86
N ARG A 56 23.51 -3.84 17.24
CA ARG A 56 24.03 -4.82 18.18
C ARG A 56 25.22 -5.57 17.57
N GLU A 57 26.30 -5.67 18.34
CA GLU A 57 27.41 -6.59 18.04
C GLU A 57 27.07 -7.99 18.54
N PHE A 58 27.44 -9.00 17.73
CA PHE A 58 27.18 -10.41 18.02
C PHE A 58 28.49 -11.18 18.04
N ASP A 59 28.68 -11.99 19.09
CA ASP A 59 29.86 -12.87 19.23
C ASP A 59 29.68 -14.21 18.49
N PHE A 60 28.68 -14.30 17.61
CA PHE A 60 28.31 -15.50 16.86
C PHE A 60 27.83 -15.15 15.45
N GLU A 61 27.80 -16.16 14.57
CA GLU A 61 27.30 -15.99 13.19
C GLU A 61 25.80 -15.63 13.19
N VAL A 62 25.50 -14.42 12.72
CA VAL A 62 24.14 -13.89 12.68
C VAL A 62 23.32 -14.66 11.66
N ARG A 63 22.22 -15.28 12.13
CA ARG A 63 21.24 -15.95 11.28
C ARG A 63 20.13 -14.98 10.90
N ASP A 64 19.63 -15.12 9.68
CA ASP A 64 18.51 -14.32 9.22
C ASP A 64 17.17 -14.79 9.83
N HIS A 65 16.13 -13.99 9.63
CA HIS A 65 14.80 -14.27 10.17
C HIS A 65 14.17 -15.53 9.56
N VAL A 66 14.54 -15.92 8.34
CA VAL A 66 14.06 -17.15 7.69
C VAL A 66 14.61 -18.37 8.43
N THR A 67 15.94 -18.43 8.60
CA THR A 67 16.62 -19.51 9.32
C THR A 67 16.12 -19.62 10.75
N LEU A 68 15.97 -18.50 11.47
CA LEU A 68 15.42 -18.49 12.82
C LEU A 68 13.96 -18.98 12.85
N GLY A 69 13.15 -18.59 11.87
CA GLY A 69 11.77 -19.03 11.73
C GLY A 69 11.63 -20.52 11.49
N GLU A 70 12.50 -21.09 10.65
CA GLU A 70 12.56 -22.53 10.35
C GLU A 70 13.02 -23.34 11.57
N MET A 71 14.05 -22.86 12.29
CA MET A 71 14.56 -23.51 13.50
C MET A 71 13.48 -23.70 14.59
N HIS A 72 12.52 -22.78 14.67
CA HIS A 72 11.43 -22.83 15.64
C HIS A 72 10.12 -23.42 15.08
N THR A 73 10.14 -23.96 13.85
CA THR A 73 8.94 -24.40 13.12
C THR A 73 7.86 -23.31 13.09
N GLY A 74 8.29 -22.04 13.10
CA GLY A 74 7.45 -20.86 13.31
C GLY A 74 7.13 -20.12 12.03
N LEU A 75 7.99 -20.19 11.01
CA LEU A 75 7.77 -19.66 9.66
C LEU A 75 7.86 -20.82 8.65
N ASP A 76 6.77 -21.06 7.93
CA ASP A 76 6.66 -22.16 6.95
C ASP A 76 6.30 -21.59 5.57
N PHE A 77 7.34 -21.35 4.77
CA PHE A 77 7.21 -20.85 3.40
C PHE A 77 6.77 -21.93 2.42
N ALA A 78 7.22 -23.18 2.62
CA ALA A 78 6.86 -24.29 1.75
C ALA A 78 5.36 -24.61 1.82
N ALA A 79 4.77 -24.62 3.03
CA ALA A 79 3.33 -24.76 3.18
C ALA A 79 2.57 -23.60 2.53
N ALA A 80 3.07 -22.36 2.65
CA ALA A 80 2.43 -21.20 2.04
C ALA A 80 2.44 -21.26 0.50
N VAL A 81 3.54 -21.70 -0.10
CA VAL A 81 3.64 -21.93 -1.55
C VAL A 81 2.65 -22.99 -2.01
N LYS A 82 2.50 -24.07 -1.23
CA LYS A 82 1.50 -25.11 -1.52
C LYS A 82 0.06 -24.60 -1.43
N LEU A 83 -0.23 -23.69 -0.50
CA LEU A 83 -1.59 -23.18 -0.26
C LEU A 83 -2.00 -22.07 -1.22
N THR A 84 -1.07 -21.20 -1.60
CA THR A 84 -1.39 -19.97 -2.35
C THR A 84 -0.40 -19.69 -3.47
N GLY A 85 0.90 -19.73 -3.17
CA GLY A 85 1.96 -19.44 -4.14
C GLY A 85 3.17 -18.74 -3.50
N SER A 86 4.07 -18.21 -4.33
CA SER A 86 5.25 -17.48 -3.85
C SER A 86 4.89 -16.20 -3.11
N ARG A 87 5.77 -15.75 -2.20
CA ARG A 87 5.60 -14.55 -1.35
C ARG A 87 4.50 -14.61 -0.28
N PHE A 88 3.95 -15.79 -0.01
CA PHE A 88 3.11 -16.04 1.17
C PHE A 88 3.91 -16.78 2.26
N VAL A 89 3.47 -16.68 3.51
CA VAL A 89 4.08 -17.39 4.66
C VAL A 89 3.00 -17.92 5.60
N VAL A 90 3.19 -19.13 6.14
CA VAL A 90 2.36 -19.66 7.22
C VAL A 90 3.14 -19.51 8.53
N MET A 91 2.58 -18.77 9.48
CA MET A 91 3.19 -18.61 10.81
C MET A 91 2.57 -19.57 11.83
N LYS A 92 3.38 -20.18 12.70
CA LYS A 92 2.92 -21.16 13.70
C LYS A 92 3.49 -20.87 15.10
N GLY A 93 2.78 -21.36 16.11
CA GLY A 93 3.25 -21.39 17.50
C GLY A 93 3.59 -20.02 18.10
N GLN A 94 4.74 -19.95 18.78
CA GLN A 94 5.18 -18.73 19.49
C GLN A 94 5.49 -17.57 18.54
N ILE A 95 5.98 -17.83 17.32
CA ILE A 95 6.24 -16.78 16.33
C ILE A 95 4.93 -16.13 15.87
N ALA A 96 3.89 -16.92 15.60
CA ALA A 96 2.57 -16.38 15.30
C ALA A 96 1.97 -15.56 16.47
N ARG A 97 2.18 -16.02 17.72
CA ARG A 97 1.78 -15.27 18.91
C ARG A 97 2.53 -13.94 19.03
N MET A 98 3.84 -13.92 18.75
CA MET A 98 4.65 -12.71 18.76
C MET A 98 4.21 -11.72 17.68
N HIS A 99 3.94 -12.18 16.45
CA HIS A 99 3.39 -11.34 15.39
C HIS A 99 2.09 -10.65 15.83
N ARG A 100 1.17 -11.40 16.46
CA ARG A 100 -0.05 -10.82 17.03
C ARG A 100 0.22 -9.85 18.20
N ALA A 101 1.19 -10.15 19.06
CA ALA A 101 1.55 -9.27 20.17
C ALA A 101 2.07 -7.91 19.68
N LEU A 102 2.85 -7.90 18.59
CA LEU A 102 3.33 -6.66 17.96
C LEU A 102 2.18 -5.80 17.43
N SER A 103 1.22 -6.39 16.71
CA SER A 103 0.08 -5.61 16.20
C SER A 103 -0.80 -5.05 17.31
N GLN A 104 -0.98 -5.79 18.41
CA GLN A 104 -1.73 -5.29 19.58
C GLN A 104 -0.98 -4.15 20.27
N PHE A 105 0.33 -4.31 20.52
CA PHE A 105 1.15 -3.26 21.10
C PHE A 105 1.12 -1.96 20.28
N MET A 106 1.17 -2.05 18.94
CA MET A 106 1.07 -0.88 18.06
C MET A 106 -0.30 -0.18 18.19
N LEU A 107 -1.39 -0.94 18.24
CA LEU A 107 -2.73 -0.39 18.41
C LEU A 107 -2.87 0.30 19.78
N ASP A 108 -2.53 -0.40 20.86
CA ASP A 108 -2.62 0.11 22.23
C ASP A 108 -1.80 1.40 22.41
N LEU A 109 -0.56 1.42 21.90
CA LEU A 109 0.28 2.62 21.97
C LEU A 109 -0.36 3.83 21.28
N HIS A 110 -0.93 3.63 20.09
CA HIS A 110 -1.50 4.72 19.32
C HIS A 110 -2.86 5.20 19.87
N THR A 111 -3.68 4.29 20.38
CA THR A 111 -4.99 4.64 20.95
C THR A 111 -4.88 5.24 22.34
N GLU A 112 -3.99 4.71 23.20
CA GLU A 112 -3.85 5.16 24.59
C GLU A 112 -2.98 6.41 24.74
N GLN A 113 -1.90 6.54 23.96
CA GLN A 113 -0.89 7.60 24.18
C GLN A 113 -0.86 8.68 23.09
N HIS A 114 -1.21 8.35 21.85
CA HIS A 114 -1.12 9.29 20.72
C HIS A 114 -2.49 9.85 20.29
N GLY A 115 -3.59 9.42 20.91
CA GLY A 115 -4.93 9.96 20.68
C GLY A 115 -5.60 9.51 19.38
N TYR A 116 -5.16 8.38 18.81
CA TYR A 116 -5.82 7.81 17.63
C TYR A 116 -7.14 7.12 18.01
N SER A 117 -8.14 7.22 17.14
CA SER A 117 -9.37 6.41 17.26
C SER A 117 -9.18 5.09 16.52
N GLU A 118 -9.41 3.98 17.21
CA GLU A 118 -9.40 2.66 16.56
C GLU A 118 -10.61 2.51 15.63
N ASN A 119 -10.38 1.96 14.44
CA ASN A 119 -11.39 1.75 13.42
C ASN A 119 -11.22 0.37 12.79
N TYR A 120 -12.32 -0.38 12.65
CA TYR A 120 -12.35 -1.64 11.91
C TYR A 120 -12.94 -1.39 10.51
N VAL A 121 -12.17 -1.67 9.46
CA VAL A 121 -12.50 -1.28 8.08
C VAL A 121 -12.54 -2.47 7.12
N PRO A 122 -13.30 -2.39 6.01
CA PRO A 122 -13.28 -3.40 4.96
C PRO A 122 -11.91 -3.50 4.27
N TYR A 123 -11.45 -4.72 3.99
CA TYR A 123 -10.20 -4.96 3.23
C TYR A 123 -10.41 -4.95 1.71
N LEU A 124 -11.66 -5.09 1.26
CA LEU A 124 -12.05 -4.92 -0.14
C LEU A 124 -12.75 -3.57 -0.28
N VAL A 125 -12.30 -2.77 -1.22
CA VAL A 125 -12.78 -1.40 -1.45
C VAL A 125 -13.24 -1.22 -2.89
N ASN A 126 -14.13 -0.27 -3.12
CA ASN A 126 -14.60 0.06 -4.46
C ASN A 126 -13.58 0.92 -5.22
N HIS A 127 -13.84 1.11 -6.51
CA HIS A 127 -13.01 1.90 -7.41
C HIS A 127 -12.83 3.34 -6.93
N ASP A 128 -13.92 3.99 -6.48
CA ASP A 128 -13.90 5.39 -6.04
C ASP A 128 -12.93 5.62 -4.86
N THR A 129 -12.84 4.66 -3.93
CA THR A 129 -11.90 4.72 -2.81
C THR A 129 -10.43 4.69 -3.27
N LEU A 130 -10.14 3.90 -4.31
CA LEU A 130 -8.79 3.79 -4.88
C LEU A 130 -8.40 5.02 -5.70
N TYR A 131 -9.36 5.71 -6.32
CA TYR A 131 -9.11 7.02 -6.94
C TYR A 131 -8.83 8.09 -5.89
N GLY A 132 -9.59 8.09 -4.79
CA GLY A 132 -9.43 9.08 -3.73
C GLY A 132 -8.06 9.05 -3.04
N THR A 133 -7.39 7.90 -3.03
CA THR A 133 -6.08 7.69 -2.39
C THR A 133 -4.90 7.65 -3.39
N GLY A 134 -5.17 7.72 -4.70
CA GLY A 134 -4.16 7.78 -5.75
C GLY A 134 -3.62 6.42 -6.24
N GLN A 135 -4.16 5.30 -5.76
CA GLN A 135 -3.84 3.96 -6.25
C GLN A 135 -4.28 3.78 -7.71
N LEU A 136 -5.43 4.33 -8.07
CA LEU A 136 -5.91 4.41 -9.45
C LEU A 136 -5.84 5.85 -9.96
N PRO A 137 -5.58 6.06 -11.27
CA PRO A 137 -5.41 5.04 -12.32
C PRO A 137 -3.98 4.48 -12.46
N LYS A 138 -2.97 5.15 -11.88
CA LYS A 138 -1.55 4.94 -12.19
C LYS A 138 -0.96 3.62 -11.70
N ILE A 139 -1.47 3.05 -10.61
CA ILE A 139 -0.89 1.89 -9.92
C ILE A 139 -1.86 0.69 -9.88
N CYS A 140 -2.77 0.62 -10.85
CA CYS A 140 -3.78 -0.46 -10.95
C CYS A 140 -3.17 -1.87 -10.86
N TRP A 141 -2.02 -2.10 -11.50
CA TRP A 141 -1.33 -3.40 -11.54
C TRP A 141 -0.79 -3.89 -10.19
N ARG A 142 -0.63 -3.00 -9.18
CA ARG A 142 -0.20 -3.41 -7.82
C ARG A 142 -1.36 -3.86 -6.94
N SER A 143 -2.60 -3.62 -7.37
CA SER A 143 -3.79 -4.07 -6.65
C SER A 143 -4.21 -5.43 -7.17
N VAL A 144 -4.72 -6.31 -6.31
CA VAL A 144 -5.28 -7.60 -6.75
C VAL A 144 -6.71 -7.34 -7.23
N PRO A 145 -6.99 -7.39 -8.54
CA PRO A 145 -8.35 -7.20 -9.02
C PRO A 145 -9.21 -8.38 -8.59
N HIS A 146 -10.47 -8.11 -8.24
CA HIS A 146 -11.44 -9.18 -8.11
C HIS A 146 -11.62 -9.82 -9.50
N PRO A 147 -11.57 -11.15 -9.65
CA PRO A 147 -12.16 -11.79 -10.82
C PRO A 147 -13.64 -11.42 -10.80
N SER A 148 -14.05 -10.52 -11.68
CA SER A 148 -15.45 -10.16 -11.89
C SER A 148 -16.26 -11.46 -12.01
N ALA A 149 -17.26 -11.62 -11.13
CA ALA A 149 -18.30 -12.61 -11.34
C ALA A 149 -18.87 -12.39 -12.74
N GLY A 150 -18.78 -13.44 -13.57
CA GLY A 150 -19.48 -13.51 -14.84
C GLY A 150 -20.99 -13.64 -14.65
#